data_AF-A0A812HAF8-F1
#
_entry.id   AF-A0A812HAF8-F1
#
_cell.length_a   1.000
_cell.length_b   1.000
_cell.length_c   1.000
_cell.angle_alpha   90.00
_cell.angle_beta   90.00
_cell.angle_gamma   90.00
#
_symmetry.space_group_name_H-M   'P 1'
#
loop_
_entity.id
_entity.type
_entity.pdbx_description
1 polymer ?
#
loop_
_entity_poly.entity_id
_entity_poly.type
_entity_poly.pdbx_seq_one_letter_code
_entity_poly.pdbx_strand_id
1 'polypeptide(L)'
;MRSHRDGASGLLQIGLSLQGRRYLSFGLHRSPEPAAGPDPSVWDEEAWQRLPAADLTTLALNPGDVYVATPAVFEHGVAYEPMEDPTVALMFRLALPDTAATKDLNRCETFSFDEAASAVSTALAEALSRDILRLPSLADVREVETMLCEKAV
;
A
#
# COMPACT_ATOMS: atom_id res chain seq x y z
N MET A 1 -10.89 0.57 -9.26
CA MET A 1 -9.57 1.11 -9.63
C MET A 1 -8.88 0.07 -10.51
N ARG A 2 -8.27 0.51 -11.61
CA ARG A 2 -7.53 -0.39 -12.50
C ARG A 2 -6.27 -0.91 -11.81
N SER A 3 -5.74 -2.00 -12.35
CA SER A 3 -4.43 -2.52 -11.96
C SER A 3 -3.36 -1.45 -12.19
N HIS A 4 -2.49 -1.25 -11.20
CA HIS A 4 -1.31 -0.38 -11.28
C HIS A 4 -0.30 -0.71 -10.18
N ARG A 5 0.90 -0.14 -10.29
CA ARG A 5 1.84 0.07 -9.17
C ARG A 5 1.80 1.53 -8.75
N ASP A 6 1.95 1.79 -7.45
CA ASP A 6 2.11 3.15 -6.95
C ASP A 6 3.53 3.68 -7.26
N GLY A 7 3.69 5.01 -7.29
CA GLY A 7 5.01 5.64 -7.29
C GLY A 7 5.70 5.53 -5.93
N ALA A 8 6.84 6.20 -5.73
CA ALA A 8 7.64 6.08 -4.50
C ALA A 8 6.92 6.56 -3.22
N SER A 9 5.85 7.35 -3.32
CA SER A 9 4.98 7.65 -2.16
C SER A 9 4.24 6.40 -1.64
N GLY A 10 4.10 5.37 -2.46
CA GLY A 10 3.59 4.04 -2.12
C GLY A 10 4.63 3.10 -1.51
N LEU A 11 5.84 3.59 -1.16
CA LEU A 11 6.81 2.78 -0.40
C LEU A 11 6.22 2.32 0.96
N LEU A 12 5.36 3.13 1.54
CA LEU A 12 4.57 2.76 2.71
C LEU A 12 3.19 3.42 2.61
N GLN A 13 2.17 2.58 2.69
CA GLN A 13 0.78 2.98 2.70
C GLN A 13 0.05 2.34 3.87
N ILE A 14 -0.76 3.13 4.56
CA ILE A 14 -1.75 2.66 5.53
C ILE A 14 -3.12 2.95 4.95
N GLY A 15 -3.96 1.92 4.80
CA GLY A 15 -5.33 2.06 4.33
C GLY A 15 -6.32 1.77 5.45
N LEU A 16 -7.30 2.66 5.64
CA LEU A 16 -8.43 2.49 6.56
C LEU A 16 -9.74 2.56 5.77
N SER A 17 -10.60 1.56 5.92
CA SER A 17 -11.95 1.56 5.33
C SER A 17 -12.96 2.13 6.33
N LEU A 18 -13.69 3.19 5.95
CA LEU A 18 -14.65 3.87 6.82
C LEU A 18 -16.10 3.48 6.53
N GLN A 19 -16.42 3.28 5.26
CA GLN A 19 -17.77 2.96 4.80
C GLN A 19 -17.70 2.17 3.51
N GLY A 20 -18.64 1.24 3.35
CA GLY A 20 -18.70 0.34 2.20
C GLY A 20 -17.63 -0.73 2.19
N ARG A 21 -17.86 -1.74 1.34
CA ARG A 21 -16.97 -2.88 1.18
C ARG A 21 -16.18 -2.73 -0.11
N ARG A 22 -14.89 -3.02 -0.02
CA ARG A 22 -13.98 -3.02 -1.16
C ARG A 22 -13.08 -4.26 -1.12
N TYR A 23 -12.52 -4.60 -2.26
CA TYR A 23 -11.63 -5.74 -2.43
C TYR A 23 -10.29 -5.22 -2.95
N LEU A 24 -9.22 -5.48 -2.20
CA LEU A 24 -7.86 -5.21 -2.63
C LEU A 24 -7.31 -6.50 -3.24
N SER A 25 -7.11 -6.51 -4.56
CA SER A 25 -6.38 -7.57 -5.25
C SER A 25 -4.94 -7.12 -5.47
N PHE A 26 -3.97 -7.98 -5.18
CA PHE A 26 -2.57 -7.71 -5.42
C PHE A 26 -1.84 -8.99 -5.82
N GLY A 27 -0.88 -8.83 -6.72
CA GLY A 27 -0.09 -9.92 -7.24
C GLY A 27 1.38 -9.74 -6.90
N LEU A 28 2.04 -10.82 -6.48
CA LEU A 28 3.43 -10.81 -6.05
C LEU A 28 4.21 -11.85 -6.84
N HIS A 29 5.27 -11.41 -7.51
CA HIS A 29 6.17 -12.31 -8.24
C HIS A 29 7.37 -12.65 -7.34
N ARG A 30 7.55 -13.93 -7.01
CA ARG A 30 8.67 -14.38 -6.16
C ARG A 30 9.92 -14.74 -6.96
N SER A 31 9.99 -14.39 -8.24
CA SER A 31 11.16 -14.68 -9.06
C SER A 31 12.33 -13.75 -8.71
N PRO A 32 13.55 -14.29 -8.55
CA PRO A 32 14.76 -13.48 -8.46
C PRO A 32 15.12 -12.83 -9.81
N GLU A 33 14.54 -13.29 -10.91
CA GLU A 33 14.74 -12.70 -12.24
C GLU A 33 13.71 -11.60 -12.49
N PRO A 34 14.14 -10.41 -12.97
CA PRO A 34 13.21 -9.34 -13.32
C PRO A 34 12.26 -9.83 -14.43
N ALA A 35 10.96 -9.64 -14.21
CA ALA A 35 9.95 -10.00 -15.21
C ALA A 35 10.21 -9.27 -16.53
N ALA A 36 10.15 -10.01 -17.65
CA ALA A 36 10.28 -9.44 -18.98
C ALA A 36 8.97 -8.77 -19.40
N GLY A 37 8.70 -7.58 -18.85
CA GLY A 37 7.53 -6.76 -19.18
C GLY A 37 6.71 -6.33 -17.96
N PRO A 38 5.66 -5.51 -18.18
CA PRO A 38 4.74 -5.13 -17.11
C PRO A 38 3.99 -6.35 -16.58
N ASP A 39 3.68 -6.35 -15.28
CA ASP A 39 2.85 -7.38 -14.68
C ASP A 39 1.46 -7.42 -15.34
N PRO A 40 0.84 -8.60 -15.43
CA PRO A 40 -0.55 -8.69 -15.85
C PRO A 40 -1.47 -8.02 -14.83
N SER A 41 -2.63 -7.56 -15.31
CA SER A 41 -3.67 -7.01 -14.45
C SER A 41 -4.02 -7.97 -13.32
N VAL A 42 -4.13 -7.50 -12.08
CA VAL A 42 -4.56 -8.31 -10.91
C VAL A 42 -6.02 -8.79 -10.97
N TRP A 43 -6.73 -8.39 -12.02
CA TRP A 43 -8.08 -8.86 -12.35
C TRP A 43 -8.08 -9.95 -13.43
N ASP A 44 -6.92 -10.32 -13.97
CA ASP A 44 -6.74 -11.41 -14.93
C ASP A 44 -6.10 -12.62 -14.24
N GLU A 45 -6.93 -13.40 -13.55
CA GLU A 45 -6.47 -14.57 -12.78
C GLU A 45 -5.77 -15.61 -13.65
N GLU A 46 -6.21 -15.77 -14.91
CA GLU A 46 -5.63 -16.74 -15.84
C GLU A 46 -4.20 -16.34 -16.22
N ALA A 47 -3.94 -15.05 -16.46
CA ALA A 47 -2.60 -14.56 -16.72
C ALA A 47 -1.67 -14.78 -15.51
N TRP A 48 -2.16 -14.54 -14.29
CA TRP A 48 -1.39 -14.77 -13.06
C TRP A 48 -1.06 -16.24 -12.82
N GLN A 49 -1.99 -17.17 -13.10
CA GLN A 49 -1.76 -18.62 -12.97
C GLN A 49 -0.69 -19.16 -13.92
N ARG A 50 -0.46 -18.47 -15.05
CA ARG A 50 0.57 -18.84 -16.02
C ARG A 50 1.97 -18.34 -15.62
N LEU A 51 2.07 -17.40 -14.68
CA LEU A 51 3.36 -16.88 -14.23
C LEU A 51 4.02 -17.87 -13.26
N PRO A 52 5.32 -18.18 -13.44
CA PRO A 52 6.05 -19.05 -12.53
C PRO A 52 6.20 -18.36 -11.16
N ALA A 53 5.94 -19.10 -10.07
CA ALA A 53 6.13 -18.63 -8.69
C ALA A 53 5.44 -17.28 -8.38
N ALA A 54 4.28 -17.05 -8.98
CA ALA A 54 3.46 -15.88 -8.73
C ALA A 54 2.30 -16.22 -7.78
N ASP A 55 2.01 -15.31 -6.85
CA ASP A 55 0.82 -15.37 -6.01
C ASP A 55 -0.12 -14.22 -6.36
N LEU A 56 -1.41 -14.51 -6.47
CA LEU A 56 -2.46 -13.52 -6.56
C LEU A 56 -3.34 -13.64 -5.31
N THR A 57 -3.51 -12.55 -4.58
CA THR A 57 -4.30 -12.53 -3.34
C THR A 57 -5.34 -11.43 -3.41
N THR A 58 -6.57 -11.75 -3.00
CA THR A 58 -7.64 -10.76 -2.82
C THR A 58 -8.04 -10.68 -1.36
N LEU A 59 -7.99 -9.49 -0.78
CA LEU A 59 -8.44 -9.19 0.57
C LEU A 59 -9.76 -8.41 0.52
N ALA A 60 -10.77 -8.94 1.20
CA ALA A 60 -11.98 -8.17 1.49
C ALA A 60 -11.69 -7.17 2.61
N LEU A 61 -12.05 -5.91 2.38
CA LEU A 61 -11.89 -4.81 3.33
C LEU A 61 -13.28 -4.26 3.67
N ASN A 62 -13.70 -4.50 4.90
CA ASN A 62 -14.94 -4.04 5.49
C ASN A 62 -14.71 -2.71 6.25
N PRO A 63 -15.78 -1.96 6.59
CA PRO A 63 -15.66 -0.82 7.48
C PRO A 63 -14.95 -1.19 8.80
N GLY A 64 -13.93 -0.42 9.17
CA GLY A 64 -13.07 -0.66 10.32
C GLY A 64 -11.78 -1.44 10.00
N ASP A 65 -11.70 -2.11 8.85
CA ASP A 65 -10.49 -2.84 8.47
C ASP A 65 -9.36 -1.86 8.12
N VAL A 66 -8.16 -2.22 8.60
CA VAL A 66 -6.91 -1.50 8.35
C VAL A 66 -5.88 -2.43 7.75
N TYR A 67 -5.11 -1.92 6.80
CA TYR A 67 -3.96 -2.64 6.26
C TYR A 67 -2.75 -1.72 6.13
N VAL A 68 -1.56 -2.33 6.17
CA VAL A 68 -0.28 -1.67 5.89
C VAL A 68 0.37 -2.42 4.74
N ALA A 69 0.87 -1.70 3.74
CA ALA A 69 1.47 -2.29 2.56
C ALA A 69 2.50 -1.37 1.90
N THR A 70 3.28 -1.94 0.98
CA THR A 70 4.26 -1.24 0.13
C THR A 70 3.83 -1.35 -1.35
N PRO A 71 2.71 -0.71 -1.77
CA PRO A 71 2.14 -0.84 -3.12
C PRO A 71 3.05 -0.39 -4.27
N ALA A 72 4.21 0.19 -3.99
CA ALA A 72 5.21 0.52 -5.00
C ALA A 72 5.96 -0.72 -5.54
N VAL A 73 5.94 -1.86 -4.82
CA VAL A 73 6.72 -3.07 -5.20
C VAL A 73 5.87 -4.20 -5.76
N PHE A 74 4.55 -4.03 -5.88
CA PHE A 74 3.66 -5.05 -6.39
C PHE A 74 2.51 -4.43 -7.19
N GLU A 75 2.02 -5.17 -8.18
CA GLU A 75 0.84 -4.79 -8.94
C GLU A 75 -0.42 -4.96 -8.08
N HIS A 76 -1.31 -3.97 -8.09
CA HIS A 76 -2.54 -4.03 -7.30
C HIS A 76 -3.71 -3.25 -7.90
N GLY A 77 -4.90 -3.55 -7.39
CA GLY A 77 -6.15 -2.95 -7.81
C GLY A 77 -7.18 -3.01 -6.70
N VAL A 78 -8.12 -2.06 -6.73
CA VAL A 78 -9.24 -2.02 -5.79
C VAL A 78 -10.57 -2.15 -6.55
N ALA A 79 -11.38 -3.14 -6.19
CA ALA A 79 -12.77 -3.25 -6.63
C ALA A 79 -13.71 -2.79 -5.50
N TYR A 80 -14.87 -2.29 -5.86
CA TYR A 80 -15.86 -1.78 -4.91
C TYR A 80 -17.12 -2.61 -5.04
N GLU A 81 -17.72 -2.99 -3.90
CA GLU A 81 -19.04 -3.61 -3.92
C GLU A 81 -20.08 -2.54 -4.32
N PRO A 82 -21.01 -2.85 -5.25
CA PRO A 82 -22.09 -1.94 -5.57
C PRO A 82 -22.97 -1.68 -4.34
N MET A 83 -23.14 -0.42 -3.95
CA MET A 83 -23.99 -0.02 -2.83
C MET A 83 -24.76 1.27 -3.15
N GLU A 84 -25.82 1.52 -2.39
CA GLU A 84 -26.58 2.78 -2.46
C GLU A 84 -25.76 3.96 -1.91
N ASP A 85 -25.08 3.75 -0.79
CA ASP A 85 -24.20 4.73 -0.16
C ASP A 85 -22.76 4.69 -0.71
N PRO A 86 -22.02 5.82 -0.64
CA PRO A 86 -20.64 5.87 -1.12
C PRO A 86 -19.70 5.00 -0.28
N THR A 87 -18.71 4.41 -0.95
CA THR A 87 -17.56 3.79 -0.25
C THR A 87 -16.53 4.86 0.10
N VAL A 88 -16.11 4.90 1.37
CA VAL A 88 -15.13 5.87 1.88
C VAL A 88 -13.96 5.12 2.50
N ALA A 89 -12.75 5.49 2.08
CA ALA A 89 -11.51 4.97 2.64
C ALA A 89 -10.46 6.09 2.76
N LEU A 90 -9.63 6.02 3.80
CA LEU A 90 -8.49 6.90 4.00
C LEU A 90 -7.21 6.17 3.63
N MET A 91 -6.38 6.84 2.82
CA MET A 91 -5.09 6.33 2.38
C MET A 91 -4.00 7.27 2.87
N PHE A 92 -3.22 6.82 3.85
CA PHE A 92 -2.07 7.54 4.38
C PHE A 92 -0.81 7.04 3.68
N ARG A 93 0.01 7.96 3.19
CA ARG A 93 1.23 7.65 2.41
C ARG A 93 2.40 8.48 2.90
N LEU A 94 3.61 8.05 2.59
CA LEU A 94 4.80 8.86 2.86
C LEU A 94 4.82 10.07 1.93
N ALA A 95 4.84 11.26 2.53
CA ALA A 95 5.12 12.49 1.82
C ALA A 95 6.63 12.58 1.59
N LEU A 96 7.05 12.51 0.33
CA LEU A 96 8.44 12.70 -0.05
C LEU A 96 8.68 14.17 -0.41
N PRO A 97 9.81 14.77 0.00
CA PRO A 97 10.11 16.16 -0.30
C PRO A 97 10.30 16.36 -1.81
N ASP A 98 9.89 17.50 -2.36
CA ASP A 98 10.07 17.82 -3.79
C ASP A 98 11.53 18.15 -4.11
N THR A 99 12.33 17.10 -4.33
CA THR A 99 13.74 17.20 -4.70
C THR A 99 14.02 16.42 -5.98
N ALA A 100 15.14 16.71 -6.64
CA ALA A 100 15.58 15.93 -7.80
C ALA A 100 15.74 14.43 -7.46
N ALA A 101 16.34 14.13 -6.30
CA ALA A 101 16.50 12.76 -5.82
C ALA A 101 15.14 12.04 -5.64
N THR A 102 14.13 12.73 -5.11
CA THR A 102 12.77 12.18 -4.98
C THR A 102 12.10 11.93 -6.33
N LYS A 103 12.34 12.81 -7.32
CA LYS A 103 11.80 12.63 -8.68
C LYS A 103 12.38 11.41 -9.37
N ASP A 104 13.66 11.14 -9.15
CA ASP A 104 14.32 9.94 -9.67
C ASP A 104 13.85 8.68 -8.93
N LEU A 105 13.68 8.76 -7.60
CA LEU A 105 13.09 7.68 -6.80
C LEU A 105 11.67 7.33 -7.27
N ASN A 106 10.85 8.32 -7.61
CA ASN A 106 9.48 8.14 -8.11
C ASN A 106 9.39 7.38 -9.43
N ARG A 107 10.51 7.20 -10.17
CA ARG A 107 10.52 6.37 -11.38
C ARG A 107 10.47 4.88 -11.08
N CYS A 108 10.71 4.46 -9.83
CA CYS A 108 10.60 3.08 -9.36
C CYS A 108 11.46 2.05 -10.12
N GLU A 109 12.46 2.52 -10.88
CA GLU A 109 13.35 1.72 -11.74
C GLU A 109 14.83 1.95 -11.41
N THR A 110 15.10 2.53 -10.24
CA THR A 110 16.46 2.92 -9.83
C THR A 110 16.94 2.02 -8.70
N PHE A 111 18.24 1.78 -8.66
CA PHE A 111 18.87 1.08 -7.53
C PHE A 111 18.54 1.74 -6.18
N SER A 112 18.47 3.08 -6.14
CA SER A 112 18.05 3.82 -4.96
C SER A 112 16.62 3.52 -4.52
N PHE A 113 15.71 3.23 -5.45
CA PHE A 113 14.36 2.79 -5.13
C PHE A 113 14.36 1.40 -4.53
N ASP A 114 15.11 0.47 -5.12
CA ASP A 114 15.21 -0.91 -4.61
C ASP A 114 15.79 -0.94 -3.19
N GLU A 115 16.82 -0.13 -2.92
CA GLU A 115 17.38 0.02 -1.57
C GLU A 115 16.35 0.58 -0.59
N ALA A 116 15.62 1.64 -0.96
CA ALA A 116 14.60 2.24 -0.10
C ALA A 116 13.44 1.28 0.16
N ALA A 117 12.96 0.59 -0.87
CA ALA A 117 11.92 -0.42 -0.79
C ALA A 117 12.34 -1.60 0.10
N SER A 118 13.56 -2.09 -0.06
CA SER A 118 14.14 -3.15 0.76
C SER A 118 14.25 -2.72 2.22
N ALA A 119 14.75 -1.51 2.50
CA ALA A 119 14.87 -0.99 3.86
C ALA A 119 13.50 -0.85 4.54
N VAL A 120 12.51 -0.26 3.86
CA VAL A 120 11.16 -0.05 4.40
C VAL A 120 10.45 -1.39 4.64
N SER A 121 10.49 -2.30 3.66
CA SER A 121 9.85 -3.62 3.78
C SER A 121 10.50 -4.47 4.88
N THR A 122 11.83 -4.44 5.01
CA THR A 122 12.56 -5.12 6.09
C THR A 122 12.17 -4.55 7.46
N ALA A 123 12.18 -3.23 7.63
CA ALA A 123 11.79 -2.58 8.88
C ALA A 123 10.34 -2.90 9.27
N LEU A 124 9.43 -2.93 8.29
CA LEU A 124 8.04 -3.31 8.52
C LEU A 124 7.91 -4.79 8.93
N ALA A 125 8.61 -5.70 8.25
CA ALA A 125 8.61 -7.12 8.60
C ALA A 125 9.14 -7.36 10.02
N GLU A 126 10.22 -6.68 10.41
CA GLU A 126 10.75 -6.72 11.77
C GLU A 126 9.73 -6.19 12.78
N ALA A 127 9.12 -5.04 12.50
CA ALA A 127 8.12 -4.45 13.38
C ALA A 127 6.88 -5.34 13.59
N LEU A 128 6.42 -6.01 12.53
CA LEU A 128 5.34 -6.99 12.58
C LEU A 128 5.74 -8.22 13.40
N SER A 129 6.94 -8.78 13.16
CA SER A 129 7.42 -9.97 13.88
C SER A 129 7.58 -9.75 15.39
N ARG A 130 7.79 -8.49 15.80
CA ARG A 130 7.97 -8.09 17.19
C ARG A 130 6.70 -7.55 17.85
N ASP A 131 5.58 -7.53 17.13
CA ASP A 131 4.29 -7.00 17.61
C ASP A 131 4.40 -5.55 18.16
N ILE A 132 5.29 -4.75 17.54
CA ILE A 132 5.48 -3.33 17.91
C ILE A 132 4.65 -2.40 17.03
N LEU A 133 4.15 -2.88 15.89
CA LEU A 133 3.26 -2.12 15.03
C LEU A 133 1.87 -2.07 15.66
N ARG A 134 1.47 -0.89 16.12
CA ARG A 134 0.15 -0.65 16.73
C ARG A 134 -0.55 0.47 16.02
N LEU A 135 -1.85 0.30 15.80
CA LEU A 135 -2.70 1.39 15.36
C LEU A 135 -2.99 2.32 16.53
N PRO A 136 -3.01 3.64 16.31
CA PRO A 136 -3.39 4.57 17.35
C PRO A 136 -4.84 4.30 17.78
N SER A 137 -5.08 4.34 19.09
CA SER A 137 -6.43 4.32 19.62
C SER A 137 -7.14 5.64 19.29
N LEU A 138 -8.48 5.67 19.37
CA LEU A 138 -9.24 6.92 19.26
C LEU A 138 -8.81 7.94 20.33
N ALA A 139 -8.41 7.47 21.52
CA ALA A 139 -7.89 8.33 22.56
C ALA A 139 -6.55 8.97 22.14
N ASP A 140 -5.64 8.17 21.58
CA ASP A 140 -4.34 8.65 21.07
C ASP A 140 -4.54 9.73 20.00
N VAL A 141 -5.48 9.50 19.08
CA VAL A 141 -5.81 10.47 18.02
C VAL A 141 -6.37 11.77 18.61
N ARG A 142 -7.29 11.68 19.58
CA ARG A 142 -7.91 12.87 20.22
C ARG A 142 -6.90 13.67 21.06
N GLU A 143 -6.00 12.99 21.75
CA GLU A 143 -4.93 13.63 22.52
C GLU A 143 -4.04 14.45 21.60
N VAL A 144 -3.58 13.85 20.49
CA VAL A 144 -2.75 14.54 19.50
C VAL A 144 -3.50 15.70 18.83
N GLU A 145 -4.77 15.53 18.48
CA GLU A 145 -5.61 16.61 17.93
C GLU A 145 -5.68 17.80 18.89
N THR A 146 -5.92 17.55 20.17
CA THR A 146 -5.97 18.59 21.22
C THR A 146 -4.63 19.34 21.30
N MET A 147 -3.52 18.61 21.36
CA MET A 147 -2.18 19.20 21.40
C MET A 147 -1.85 20.06 20.18
N LEU A 148 -2.30 19.66 18.98
CA LEU A 148 -2.07 20.42 17.75
C LEU A 148 -2.92 21.69 17.70
N CYS A 149 -4.17 21.63 18.16
CA CYS A 149 -5.04 22.81 18.27
C CYS A 149 -4.51 23.83 19.28
N GLU A 150 -3.95 23.38 20.41
CA GLU A 150 -3.36 24.27 21.43
C GLU A 150 -2.08 24.96 20.94
N LYS A 151 -1.30 24.30 20.07
CA LYS A 151 -0.07 24.88 19.48
C LYS A 151 -0.32 25.83 18.31
N ALA A 152 -1.54 25.88 17.79
CA ALA A 152 -1.94 26.76 16.69
C ALA A 152 -2.44 28.14 17.16
N VAL A 153 -2.40 28.40 18.47
CA VAL A 153 -2.74 29.67 19.14
C VAL A 153 -1.47 30.33 19.68
#